data_AF-A0A7J9Y254-F1
#
_entry.id   AF-A0A7J9Y254-F1
#
_cell.length_a   1.000
_cell.length_b   1.000
_cell.length_c   1.000
_cell.angle_alpha   90.00
_cell.angle_beta   90.00
_cell.angle_gamma   90.00
#
_symmetry.space_group_name_H-M   'P 1'
#
loop_
_entity.id
_entity.type
_entity.pdbx_description
1 polymer ?
#
loop_
_entity_poly.entity_id
_entity_poly.type
_entity_poly.pdbx_seq_one_letter_code
_entity_poly.pdbx_strand_id
1 'polypeptide(L)'
;MSSARRTHRSRAVLPEIHARPAMPHVSRAASAIFALQSTAGNAAVQRLVRLTRPPNPPTVMTRPQRRAFVRAELPARMRRDGLVIIEDMAATSDALRFQTPAELRTELIKRVTMTQVMRDSQTMVRGKKAFGYPFTNPSLYWGPRVNVAAKDYWLPAVSDNYSLRRDQAKRRTLRDMPRSLRHTVFPGDQGPGYDFGLSPQGRRDPYEAIMRLFVRQPPHKRSLVHCDYLVSLVHFRAFMATLGKPAFNSRIAAYGHDRIRLRALLFSELEPGSLARPGLGSIRQVIPASPADLVVGDHVYFWNHAAYDIINRTVGNAWRLENAVLVERRGGRDYFLGHGSGKRSEAQMKAKLAREYNEVVMRALALRRRAERGSASARVELRDRFKVVEDAGTWWIRGRNPLLQVDVNVELRRLRPAEMPGLFNPRDTSQMYRVRRPIESS
;
A
#
# COMPACT_ATOMS: atom_id res chain seq x y z
N MET A 1 40.95 21.24 64.61
CA MET A 1 41.64 20.38 65.60
C MET A 1 41.49 18.91 65.20
N SER A 2 42.62 18.18 65.18
CA SER A 2 42.85 16.71 65.17
C SER A 2 42.01 15.80 64.25
N SER A 3 42.52 15.14 63.19
CA SER A 3 43.64 14.17 63.04
C SER A 3 43.42 12.79 63.68
N ALA A 4 43.24 11.76 62.82
CA ALA A 4 43.88 10.41 62.82
C ALA A 4 43.15 9.54 61.75
N ARG A 5 43.68 9.03 60.63
CA ARG A 5 44.85 8.20 60.25
C ARG A 5 44.94 6.82 60.92
N ARG A 6 44.77 5.75 60.10
CA ARG A 6 45.65 4.56 59.85
C ARG A 6 44.80 3.43 59.23
N THR A 7 45.05 2.80 58.06
CA THR A 7 46.17 2.20 57.30
C THR A 7 46.16 0.66 57.31
N HIS A 8 46.33 0.09 56.10
CA HIS A 8 46.76 -1.30 55.73
C HIS A 8 45.67 -2.40 55.75
N ARG A 9 45.59 -3.35 54.81
CA ARG A 9 46.60 -4.02 53.95
C ARG A 9 46.07 -4.41 52.55
N SER A 10 47.04 -4.54 51.64
CA SER A 10 46.99 -5.08 50.29
C SER A 10 46.47 -6.51 50.16
N ARG A 11 45.79 -6.82 49.04
CA ARG A 11 46.02 -8.05 48.27
C ARG A 11 45.64 -7.85 46.81
N ALA A 12 46.64 -8.03 45.94
CA ALA A 12 46.49 -8.11 44.51
C ALA A 12 45.89 -9.47 44.12
N VAL A 13 44.83 -9.47 43.31
CA VAL A 13 44.42 -10.61 42.48
C VAL A 13 43.79 -10.05 41.20
N LEU A 14 44.51 -10.20 40.09
CA LEU A 14 43.99 -10.35 38.73
C LEU A 14 44.62 -11.66 38.21
N PRO A 15 44.07 -12.39 37.21
CA PRO A 15 42.91 -12.05 36.37
C PRO A 15 41.89 -13.22 36.25
N GLU A 16 40.60 -12.91 36.11
CA GLU A 16 39.66 -13.86 35.47
C GLU A 16 39.16 -13.26 34.15
N ILE A 17 39.70 -13.81 33.07
CA ILE A 17 39.30 -13.59 31.70
C ILE A 17 37.97 -14.31 31.52
N HIS A 18 36.86 -13.58 31.63
CA HIS A 18 35.58 -14.10 31.16
C HIS A 18 35.55 -14.10 29.64
N ALA A 19 35.53 -15.33 29.11
CA ALA A 19 35.40 -15.66 27.72
C ALA A 19 34.23 -14.91 27.06
N ARG A 20 34.52 -14.26 25.94
CA ARG A 20 33.51 -13.77 25.00
C ARG A 20 32.69 -14.96 24.50
N PRO A 21 31.35 -14.87 24.42
CA PRO A 21 30.59 -15.85 23.67
C PRO A 21 31.00 -15.76 22.19
N ALA A 22 31.43 -16.89 21.66
CA ALA A 22 31.77 -17.06 20.26
C ALA A 22 30.59 -16.64 19.38
N MET A 23 30.84 -15.69 18.49
CA MET A 23 29.94 -15.37 17.38
C MET A 23 29.77 -16.64 16.54
N PRO A 24 28.55 -17.02 16.13
CA PRO A 24 28.38 -18.13 15.23
C PRO A 24 29.13 -17.84 13.94
N HIS A 25 30.02 -18.75 13.57
CA HIS A 25 30.66 -18.79 12.27
C HIS A 25 29.60 -18.62 11.18
N VAL A 26 29.62 -17.46 10.52
CA VAL A 26 28.99 -17.31 9.21
C VAL A 26 29.71 -18.30 8.30
N SER A 27 29.02 -19.39 8.00
CA SER A 27 29.51 -20.48 7.19
C SER A 27 30.08 -19.93 5.88
N ARG A 28 31.37 -20.22 5.63
CA ARG A 28 32.04 -20.02 4.33
C ARG A 28 31.29 -20.72 3.18
N ALA A 29 30.31 -21.59 3.45
CA ALA A 29 29.45 -22.19 2.43
C ALA A 29 28.48 -21.18 1.78
N ALA A 30 28.03 -20.13 2.46
CA ALA A 30 27.07 -19.18 1.89
C ALA A 30 27.69 -18.31 0.78
N SER A 31 28.99 -17.97 0.91
CA SER A 31 29.72 -17.20 -0.10
C SER A 31 30.21 -18.09 -1.26
N ALA A 32 30.47 -19.37 -1.01
CA ALA A 32 30.80 -20.34 -2.06
C ALA A 32 29.57 -20.69 -2.93
N ILE A 33 28.37 -20.74 -2.34
CA ILE A 33 27.12 -20.99 -3.08
C ILE A 33 26.74 -19.80 -3.98
N PHE A 34 26.98 -18.56 -3.54
CA PHE A 34 26.75 -17.37 -4.37
C PHE A 34 27.80 -17.21 -5.49
N ALA A 35 29.05 -17.63 -5.26
CA ALA A 35 30.11 -17.58 -6.28
C ALA A 35 29.99 -18.69 -7.34
N LEU A 36 29.43 -19.85 -7.00
CA LEU A 36 29.15 -20.92 -7.98
C LEU A 36 27.94 -20.62 -8.88
N GLN A 37 27.07 -19.67 -8.49
CA GLN A 37 25.93 -19.24 -9.30
C GLN A 37 26.27 -18.15 -10.31
N SER A 38 27.43 -17.49 -10.22
CA SER A 38 27.84 -16.41 -11.13
C SER A 38 28.78 -16.87 -12.26
N THR A 39 29.36 -18.07 -12.16
CA THR A 39 30.33 -18.61 -13.14
C THR A 39 29.80 -19.74 -14.03
N ALA A 40 28.58 -20.24 -13.80
CA ALA A 40 27.93 -21.19 -14.71
C ALA A 40 27.07 -20.45 -15.74
N GLY A 41 27.60 -20.28 -16.96
CA GLY A 41 26.90 -19.68 -18.08
C GLY A 41 25.59 -20.40 -18.44
N ASN A 42 24.57 -19.63 -18.79
CA ASN A 42 23.48 -19.96 -19.72
C ASN A 42 22.96 -21.42 -19.74
N ALA A 43 22.50 -21.92 -18.60
CA ALA A 43 21.46 -22.95 -18.58
C ALA A 43 20.22 -22.37 -17.90
N ALA A 44 19.20 -22.09 -18.71
CA ALA A 44 17.97 -21.48 -18.29
C ALA A 44 17.25 -22.37 -17.26
N VAL A 45 17.40 -22.04 -15.97
CA VAL A 45 16.31 -22.30 -15.02
C VAL A 45 15.21 -21.32 -15.40
N GLN A 46 14.49 -21.64 -16.49
CA GLN A 46 13.16 -21.07 -16.68
C GLN A 46 12.41 -21.41 -15.40
N ARG A 47 11.83 -20.41 -14.77
CA ARG A 47 11.00 -20.56 -13.58
C ARG A 47 9.54 -20.73 -14.08
N LEU A 48 8.69 -21.32 -13.25
CA LEU A 48 7.68 -22.25 -13.79
C LEU A 48 6.26 -21.90 -13.33
N VAL A 49 5.40 -21.52 -14.26
CA VAL A 49 3.94 -21.70 -14.12
C VAL A 49 3.68 -23.20 -14.24
N ARG A 50 3.27 -23.84 -13.14
CA ARG A 50 3.04 -25.28 -13.08
C ARG A 50 1.56 -25.58 -13.07
N LEU A 51 1.10 -26.40 -14.02
CA LEU A 51 -0.24 -26.99 -14.02
C LEU A 51 -0.12 -28.42 -13.51
N THR A 52 -0.80 -28.75 -12.42
CA THR A 52 -0.99 -30.13 -12.01
C THR A 52 -2.16 -30.72 -12.80
N ARG A 53 -2.03 -31.97 -13.23
CA ARG A 53 -3.17 -32.77 -13.70
C ARG A 53 -3.12 -34.06 -12.91
N PRO A 54 -3.69 -34.13 -11.69
CA PRO A 54 -3.67 -35.36 -10.91
C PRO A 54 -4.10 -36.54 -11.78
N PRO A 55 -3.39 -37.69 -11.78
CA PRO A 55 -2.30 -38.07 -10.86
C PRO A 55 -0.88 -37.59 -11.27
N ASN A 56 -0.73 -36.85 -12.38
CA ASN A 56 0.58 -36.49 -12.93
C ASN A 56 1.28 -35.39 -12.12
N PRO A 57 2.63 -35.41 -12.09
CA PRO A 57 3.41 -34.35 -11.44
C PRO A 57 3.14 -32.98 -12.09
N PRO A 58 3.27 -31.88 -11.32
CA PRO A 58 3.09 -30.53 -11.84
C PRO A 58 4.00 -30.28 -13.05
N THR A 59 3.40 -30.04 -14.21
CA THR A 59 4.14 -29.82 -15.45
C THR A 59 4.31 -28.33 -15.70
N VAL A 60 5.51 -27.96 -16.09
CA VAL A 60 5.88 -26.60 -16.46
C VAL A 60 5.26 -26.27 -17.80
N MET A 61 4.56 -25.15 -17.89
CA MET A 61 4.18 -24.61 -19.19
C MET A 61 5.36 -23.94 -19.88
N THR A 62 5.78 -24.47 -21.03
CA THR A 62 6.71 -23.81 -21.97
C THR A 62 6.10 -22.50 -22.52
N ARG A 63 6.93 -21.63 -23.11
CA ARG A 63 6.46 -20.39 -23.74
C ARG A 63 5.39 -20.61 -24.83
N PRO A 64 5.53 -21.59 -25.76
CA PRO A 64 4.47 -21.91 -26.71
C PRO A 64 3.17 -22.37 -26.03
N GLN A 65 3.27 -23.20 -24.98
CA GLN A 65 2.10 -23.67 -24.23
C GLN A 65 1.38 -22.52 -23.51
N ARG A 66 2.10 -21.60 -22.87
CA ARG A 66 1.52 -20.39 -22.25
C ARG A 66 0.77 -19.53 -23.25
N ARG A 67 1.37 -19.30 -24.44
CA ARG A 67 0.75 -18.55 -25.53
C ARG A 67 -0.50 -19.25 -26.07
N ALA A 68 -0.45 -20.56 -26.25
CA ALA A 68 -1.61 -21.36 -26.68
C ALA A 68 -2.74 -21.26 -25.64
N PHE A 69 -2.42 -21.44 -24.36
CA PHE A 69 -3.36 -21.32 -23.26
C PHE A 69 -4.06 -19.95 -23.24
N VAL A 70 -3.31 -18.85 -23.28
CA VAL A 70 -3.93 -17.50 -23.28
C VAL A 70 -4.86 -17.30 -24.49
N ARG A 71 -4.49 -17.83 -25.67
CA ARG A 71 -5.34 -17.72 -26.86
C ARG A 71 -6.63 -18.53 -26.73
N ALA A 72 -6.56 -19.72 -26.15
CA ALA A 72 -7.69 -20.62 -25.96
C ALA A 72 -8.63 -20.12 -24.84
N GLU A 73 -8.07 -19.74 -23.69
CA GLU A 73 -8.82 -19.56 -22.44
C GLU A 73 -9.29 -18.12 -22.19
N LEU A 74 -8.62 -17.12 -22.79
CA LEU A 74 -8.97 -15.71 -22.59
C LEU A 74 -9.70 -15.11 -23.81
N PRO A 75 -10.71 -14.25 -23.56
CA PRO A 75 -11.35 -13.46 -24.61
C PRO A 75 -10.35 -12.60 -25.38
N ALA A 76 -10.59 -12.36 -26.67
CA ALA A 76 -9.67 -11.63 -27.55
C ALA A 76 -9.17 -10.30 -26.96
N ARG A 77 -10.07 -9.50 -26.35
CA ARG A 77 -9.75 -8.22 -25.71
C ARG A 77 -8.79 -8.31 -24.52
N MET A 78 -8.64 -9.49 -23.90
CA MET A 78 -7.77 -9.74 -22.74
C MET A 78 -6.46 -10.40 -23.11
N ARG A 79 -6.34 -11.00 -24.31
CA ARG A 79 -5.18 -11.82 -24.69
C ARG A 79 -3.86 -11.07 -24.61
N ARG A 80 -3.81 -9.79 -25.00
CA ARG A 80 -2.59 -8.98 -24.92
C ARG A 80 -2.08 -8.84 -23.49
N ASP A 81 -2.94 -8.39 -22.57
CA ASP A 81 -2.57 -8.23 -21.16
C ASP A 81 -2.29 -9.60 -20.51
N GLY A 82 -3.10 -10.62 -20.84
CA GLY A 82 -2.93 -11.98 -20.33
C GLY A 82 -1.60 -12.63 -20.75
N LEU A 83 -1.12 -12.37 -21.97
CA LEU A 83 0.19 -12.82 -22.43
C LEU A 83 1.33 -12.15 -21.65
N VAL A 84 1.23 -10.86 -21.36
CA VAL A 84 2.22 -10.17 -20.53
C VAL A 84 2.24 -10.77 -19.12
N ILE A 85 1.07 -10.96 -18.53
CA ILE A 85 0.94 -11.47 -17.16
C ILE A 85 1.42 -12.91 -17.04
N ILE A 86 1.07 -13.82 -17.95
CA ILE A 86 1.49 -15.22 -17.83
C ILE A 86 3.00 -15.40 -18.03
N GLU A 87 3.64 -14.54 -18.83
CA GLU A 87 5.10 -14.53 -18.97
C GLU A 87 5.78 -13.94 -17.73
N ASP A 88 5.17 -12.93 -17.11
CA ASP A 88 5.60 -12.39 -15.83
C ASP A 88 5.54 -13.45 -14.71
N MET A 89 4.41 -14.16 -14.61
CA MET A 89 4.23 -15.29 -13.70
C MET A 89 5.27 -16.40 -13.89
N ALA A 90 5.81 -16.58 -15.10
CA ALA A 90 6.87 -17.55 -15.37
C ALA A 90 8.27 -17.00 -15.06
N ALA A 91 8.43 -15.69 -14.86
CA ALA A 91 9.72 -15.07 -14.56
C ALA A 91 10.05 -15.01 -13.06
N THR A 92 9.05 -15.18 -12.19
CA THR A 92 9.23 -15.13 -10.72
C THR A 92 10.12 -16.27 -10.20
N SER A 93 10.90 -16.02 -9.15
CA SER A 93 11.68 -17.05 -8.43
C SER A 93 10.81 -18.15 -7.88
N ASP A 94 9.65 -17.78 -7.36
CA ASP A 94 8.71 -18.70 -6.73
C ASP A 94 7.81 -19.35 -7.80
N ALA A 95 7.75 -20.68 -7.79
CA ALA A 95 6.88 -21.40 -8.70
C ALA A 95 5.40 -21.16 -8.33
N LEU A 96 4.66 -20.54 -9.25
CA LEU A 96 3.21 -20.42 -9.15
C LEU A 96 2.57 -21.73 -9.61
N ARG A 97 1.94 -22.43 -8.67
CA ARG A 97 1.32 -23.74 -8.88
C ARG A 97 -0.19 -23.59 -8.97
N PHE A 98 -0.76 -24.21 -9.98
CA PHE A 98 -2.21 -24.26 -10.22
C PHE A 98 -2.61 -25.73 -10.37
N GLN A 99 -3.65 -26.14 -9.66
CA GLN A 99 -4.17 -27.50 -9.67
C GLN A 99 -4.94 -27.81 -10.95
N THR A 100 -5.50 -26.80 -11.62
CA THR A 100 -6.27 -26.97 -12.84
C THR A 100 -6.07 -25.84 -13.86
N PRO A 101 -6.32 -26.09 -15.16
CA PRO A 101 -6.43 -25.03 -16.17
C PRO A 101 -7.43 -23.92 -15.80
N ALA A 102 -8.56 -24.28 -15.20
CA ALA A 102 -9.60 -23.34 -14.79
C ALA A 102 -9.10 -22.34 -13.74
N GLU A 103 -8.27 -22.82 -12.80
CA GLU A 103 -7.64 -21.98 -11.78
C GLU A 103 -6.67 -20.96 -12.41
N LEU A 104 -5.78 -21.40 -13.29
CA LEU A 104 -4.87 -20.50 -14.00
C LEU A 104 -5.63 -19.47 -14.85
N ARG A 105 -6.67 -19.90 -15.57
CA ARG A 105 -7.53 -18.99 -16.35
C ARG A 105 -8.14 -17.90 -15.46
N THR A 106 -8.65 -18.30 -14.30
CA THR A 106 -9.28 -17.43 -13.32
C THR A 106 -8.29 -16.42 -12.74
N GLU A 107 -7.09 -16.87 -12.35
CA GLU A 107 -6.00 -15.98 -11.90
C GLU A 107 -5.65 -14.93 -12.96
N LEU A 108 -5.53 -15.33 -14.23
CA LEU A 108 -5.26 -14.41 -15.33
C LEU A 108 -6.40 -13.40 -15.53
N ILE A 109 -7.67 -13.85 -15.49
CA ILE A 109 -8.83 -12.94 -15.58
C ILE A 109 -8.82 -11.91 -14.45
N LYS A 110 -8.51 -12.33 -13.21
CA LYS A 110 -8.41 -11.41 -12.07
C LYS A 110 -7.32 -10.37 -12.29
N ARG A 111 -6.10 -10.79 -12.65
CA ARG A 111 -4.97 -9.86 -12.87
C ARG A 111 -5.22 -8.90 -14.03
N VAL A 112 -5.73 -9.39 -15.15
CA VAL A 112 -6.12 -8.53 -16.29
C VAL A 112 -7.20 -7.53 -15.85
N THR A 113 -8.25 -8.00 -15.18
CA THR A 113 -9.33 -7.13 -14.70
C THR A 113 -8.82 -6.08 -13.72
N MET A 114 -7.98 -6.49 -12.77
CA MET A 114 -7.43 -5.61 -11.75
C MET A 114 -6.62 -4.46 -12.37
N THR A 115 -5.77 -4.77 -13.34
CA THR A 115 -4.99 -3.74 -14.05
C THR A 115 -5.86 -2.82 -14.90
N GLN A 116 -6.82 -3.36 -15.65
CA GLN A 116 -7.75 -2.59 -16.48
C GLN A 116 -8.63 -1.68 -15.63
N VAL A 117 -9.25 -2.20 -14.57
CA VAL A 117 -10.10 -1.45 -13.65
C VAL A 117 -9.30 -0.37 -12.93
N MET A 118 -8.05 -0.65 -12.50
CA MET A 118 -7.21 0.37 -11.88
C MET A 118 -6.88 1.50 -12.88
N ARG A 119 -6.50 1.17 -14.12
CA ARG A 119 -6.30 2.16 -15.19
C ARG A 119 -7.56 2.98 -15.44
N ASP A 120 -8.69 2.31 -15.65
CA ASP A 120 -9.97 2.93 -15.97
C ASP A 120 -10.48 3.87 -14.88
N SER A 121 -10.27 3.49 -13.61
CA SER A 121 -10.61 4.30 -12.45
C SER A 121 -9.84 5.63 -12.44
N GLN A 122 -8.63 5.64 -13.00
CA GLN A 122 -7.71 6.76 -12.99
C GLN A 122 -7.73 7.60 -14.26
N THR A 123 -8.14 7.04 -15.40
CA THR A 123 -8.22 7.71 -16.70
C THR A 123 -9.33 8.76 -16.73
N MET A 124 -8.98 9.96 -17.20
CA MET A 124 -9.94 11.03 -17.48
C MET A 124 -10.44 10.93 -18.92
N VAL A 125 -11.75 10.91 -19.12
CA VAL A 125 -12.39 10.89 -20.44
C VAL A 125 -13.42 12.02 -20.48
N ARG A 126 -13.25 12.99 -21.38
CA ARG A 126 -14.13 14.17 -21.51
C ARG A 126 -14.39 14.87 -20.16
N GLY A 127 -13.33 15.09 -19.37
CA GLY A 127 -13.39 15.72 -18.05
C GLY A 127 -14.00 14.85 -16.93
N LYS A 128 -14.41 13.60 -17.21
CA LYS A 128 -15.01 12.67 -16.25
C LYS A 128 -14.01 11.62 -15.78
N LYS A 129 -14.09 11.24 -14.51
CA LYS A 129 -13.27 10.19 -13.87
C LYS A 129 -14.12 9.48 -12.81
N ALA A 130 -13.89 8.20 -12.56
CA ALA A 130 -14.70 7.43 -11.61
C ALA A 130 -14.43 7.84 -10.15
N PHE A 131 -13.16 8.10 -9.81
CA PHE A 131 -12.74 8.41 -8.44
C PHE A 131 -11.88 9.66 -8.37
N GLY A 132 -11.91 10.33 -7.22
CA GLY A 132 -10.97 11.38 -6.85
C GLY A 132 -10.58 11.26 -5.38
N TYR A 133 -9.47 11.90 -5.02
CA TYR A 133 -9.08 11.97 -3.61
C TYR A 133 -9.90 13.05 -2.91
N PRO A 134 -10.46 12.81 -1.71
CA PRO A 134 -11.17 13.85 -0.96
C PRO A 134 -10.18 14.96 -0.54
N PHE A 135 -10.70 16.16 -0.30
CA PHE A 135 -9.91 17.29 0.21
C PHE A 135 -8.70 17.71 -0.65
N THR A 136 -8.68 17.35 -1.94
CA THR A 136 -7.64 17.75 -2.91
C THR A 136 -8.24 18.53 -4.08
N ASN A 137 -7.70 19.72 -4.35
CA ASN A 137 -8.17 20.68 -5.35
C ASN A 137 -9.67 20.58 -5.62
N PRO A 138 -10.26 20.37 -6.81
CA PRO A 138 -11.70 20.59 -6.91
C PRO A 138 -12.48 19.70 -5.91
N SER A 139 -11.95 18.54 -5.50
CA SER A 139 -12.57 17.69 -4.47
C SER A 139 -12.66 18.30 -3.05
N LEU A 140 -11.92 19.38 -2.76
CA LEU A 140 -12.03 20.15 -1.50
C LEU A 140 -13.45 20.71 -1.30
N TYR A 141 -14.17 20.98 -2.38
CA TYR A 141 -15.48 21.60 -2.35
C TYR A 141 -16.62 20.68 -1.88
N TRP A 142 -16.31 19.43 -1.55
CA TRP A 142 -17.28 18.36 -1.62
C TRP A 142 -17.12 17.26 -0.57
N GLY A 143 -15.89 16.99 -0.12
CA GLY A 143 -15.61 16.01 0.93
C GLY A 143 -15.75 14.53 0.49
N PRO A 144 -15.58 13.58 1.42
CA PRO A 144 -15.64 12.15 1.14
C PRO A 144 -17.06 11.67 0.80
N ARG A 145 -17.19 10.75 -0.18
CA ARG A 145 -18.49 10.27 -0.66
C ARG A 145 -18.41 9.11 -1.65
N VAL A 146 -19.54 8.43 -1.86
CA VAL A 146 -19.80 7.65 -3.08
C VAL A 146 -20.32 8.52 -4.22
N ASN A 147 -20.30 8.02 -5.45
CA ASN A 147 -20.76 8.76 -6.62
C ASN A 147 -22.29 8.78 -6.72
N VAL A 148 -22.83 9.70 -7.53
CA VAL A 148 -24.28 9.83 -7.77
C VAL A 148 -24.86 8.58 -8.44
N ALA A 149 -24.09 7.85 -9.26
CA ALA A 149 -24.58 6.63 -9.91
C ALA A 149 -24.84 5.49 -8.92
N ALA A 150 -24.22 5.52 -7.74
CA ALA A 150 -24.34 4.50 -6.71
C ALA A 150 -25.15 4.98 -5.50
N LYS A 151 -25.77 6.18 -5.56
CA LYS A 151 -26.42 6.82 -4.40
C LYS A 151 -27.50 5.96 -3.74
N ASP A 152 -28.24 5.17 -4.54
CA ASP A 152 -29.34 4.35 -4.05
C ASP A 152 -28.84 3.03 -3.44
N TYR A 153 -27.57 2.68 -3.64
CA TYR A 153 -26.98 1.41 -3.22
C TYR A 153 -26.15 1.52 -1.93
N TRP A 154 -25.78 2.73 -1.53
CA TRP A 154 -24.88 2.97 -0.39
C TRP A 154 -25.48 3.98 0.58
N LEU A 155 -25.15 3.80 1.86
CA LEU A 155 -25.51 4.68 2.95
C LEU A 155 -24.25 5.35 3.53
N PRO A 156 -24.32 6.60 4.03
CA PRO A 156 -25.48 7.48 3.92
C PRO A 156 -25.79 7.84 2.46
N ALA A 157 -27.08 8.05 2.18
CA ALA A 157 -27.54 8.40 0.84
C ALA A 157 -26.86 9.70 0.39
N VAL A 158 -26.53 9.74 -0.89
CA VAL A 158 -25.86 10.87 -1.52
C VAL A 158 -26.89 11.79 -2.16
N SER A 159 -26.86 13.08 -1.81
CA SER A 159 -27.69 14.08 -2.50
C SER A 159 -27.19 14.30 -3.93
N ASP A 160 -28.13 14.50 -4.86
CA ASP A 160 -27.82 14.64 -6.30
C ASP A 160 -26.96 15.86 -6.62
N ASN A 161 -27.03 16.87 -5.76
CA ASN A 161 -26.39 18.17 -5.93
C ASN A 161 -25.62 18.53 -4.67
N TYR A 162 -24.52 17.83 -4.36
CA TYR A 162 -23.62 18.27 -3.30
C TYR A 162 -23.37 19.78 -3.41
N SER A 163 -23.94 20.52 -2.45
CA SER A 163 -23.83 21.96 -2.42
C SER A 163 -22.35 22.31 -2.44
N LEU A 164 -21.95 23.07 -3.47
CA LEU A 164 -20.59 23.55 -3.57
C LEU A 164 -20.25 24.29 -2.27
N ARG A 165 -19.19 23.88 -1.57
CA ARG A 165 -18.73 24.56 -0.35
C ARG A 165 -18.17 25.94 -0.70
N ARG A 166 -19.04 26.95 -0.78
CA ARG A 166 -18.70 28.31 -1.21
C ARG A 166 -18.00 29.12 -0.13
N ASP A 167 -18.22 28.80 1.14
CA ASP A 167 -17.61 29.47 2.29
C ASP A 167 -16.08 29.55 2.14
N GLN A 168 -15.56 30.77 1.99
CA GLN A 168 -14.14 31.01 1.76
C GLN A 168 -13.32 30.86 3.04
N ALA A 169 -13.87 31.23 4.20
CA ALA A 169 -13.19 31.13 5.48
C ALA A 169 -12.94 29.66 5.82
N LYS A 170 -13.98 28.82 5.76
CA LYS A 170 -13.86 27.36 5.96
C LYS A 170 -12.90 26.71 4.96
N ARG A 171 -12.85 27.18 3.71
CA ARG A 171 -11.86 26.69 2.72
C ARG A 171 -10.42 27.09 3.05
N ARG A 172 -10.19 28.24 3.67
CA ARG A 172 -8.87 28.61 4.20
C ARG A 172 -8.52 27.69 5.38
N THR A 173 -9.43 27.54 6.34
CA THR A 173 -9.27 26.61 7.48
C THR A 173 -8.91 25.20 7.02
N LEU A 174 -9.59 24.64 6.02
CA LEU A 174 -9.27 23.32 5.46
C LEU A 174 -7.82 23.21 4.95
N ARG A 175 -7.27 24.27 4.35
CA ARG A 175 -5.91 24.26 3.79
C ARG A 175 -4.86 24.25 4.88
N ASP A 176 -5.10 25.01 5.94
CA ASP A 176 -4.17 25.16 7.07
C ASP A 176 -4.27 24.00 8.07
N MET A 177 -5.38 23.27 8.04
CA MET A 177 -5.65 22.14 8.91
C MET A 177 -4.97 20.83 8.43
N PRO A 178 -4.47 20.01 9.37
CA PRO A 178 -4.01 18.65 9.10
C PRO A 178 -5.06 17.84 8.33
N ARG A 179 -4.65 17.06 7.31
CA ARG A 179 -5.61 16.35 6.45
C ARG A 179 -6.53 15.42 7.23
N SER A 180 -6.00 14.79 8.27
CA SER A 180 -6.75 13.92 9.18
C SER A 180 -7.91 14.64 9.88
N LEU A 181 -7.82 15.95 10.08
CA LEU A 181 -8.82 16.76 10.78
C LEU A 181 -9.76 17.52 9.85
N ARG A 182 -9.48 17.57 8.54
CA ARG A 182 -10.27 18.36 7.58
C ARG A 182 -11.76 18.04 7.54
N HIS A 183 -12.15 16.84 7.91
CA HIS A 183 -13.55 16.45 8.01
C HIS A 183 -14.33 17.25 9.09
N THR A 184 -13.66 17.87 10.07
CA THR A 184 -14.36 18.61 11.14
C THR A 184 -14.85 19.99 10.71
N VAL A 185 -14.42 20.49 9.55
CA VAL A 185 -14.70 21.87 9.13
C VAL A 185 -16.13 22.05 8.61
N PHE A 186 -16.71 21.01 7.99
CA PHE A 186 -18.06 21.05 7.45
C PHE A 186 -18.95 20.06 8.22
N PRO A 187 -20.04 20.53 8.87
CA PRO A 187 -20.99 19.64 9.53
C PRO A 187 -21.52 18.57 8.55
N GLY A 188 -21.56 17.32 8.99
CA GLY A 188 -22.01 16.18 8.20
C GLY A 188 -20.91 15.46 7.41
N ASP A 189 -19.68 16.00 7.37
CA ASP A 189 -18.54 15.22 6.89
C ASP A 189 -18.25 14.06 7.85
N GLN A 190 -18.16 12.86 7.30
CA GLN A 190 -17.77 11.70 8.07
C GLN A 190 -16.32 11.82 8.54
N GLY A 191 -16.06 11.30 9.74
CA GLY A 191 -14.74 11.23 10.36
C GLY A 191 -13.66 10.55 9.50
N PRO A 192 -12.40 10.57 9.96
CA PRO A 192 -11.35 9.83 9.29
C PRO A 192 -11.68 8.34 9.36
N GLY A 193 -11.63 7.65 8.22
CA GLY A 193 -12.09 6.27 8.12
C GLY A 193 -13.59 6.13 7.81
N TYR A 194 -14.21 7.17 7.25
CA TYR A 194 -15.59 7.18 6.75
C TYR A 194 -16.06 5.83 6.19
N ASP A 195 -17.32 5.53 6.47
CA ASP A 195 -17.90 4.20 6.41
C ASP A 195 -19.18 4.27 5.58
N PHE A 196 -19.17 3.61 4.42
CA PHE A 196 -20.35 3.50 3.58
C PHE A 196 -20.90 2.07 3.60
N GLY A 197 -22.07 1.88 4.20
CA GLY A 197 -22.76 0.59 4.24
C GLY A 197 -23.67 0.38 3.03
N LEU A 198 -24.06 -0.87 2.75
CA LEU A 198 -25.07 -1.14 1.72
C LEU A 198 -26.47 -0.72 2.19
N SER A 199 -27.19 0.01 1.32
CA SER A 199 -28.62 0.30 1.48
C SER A 199 -29.45 -0.99 1.31
N PRO A 200 -30.78 -0.99 1.59
CA PRO A 200 -31.65 -2.12 1.25
C PRO A 200 -31.57 -2.54 -0.23
N GLN A 201 -31.39 -1.61 -1.16
CA GLN A 201 -31.16 -1.92 -2.57
C GLN A 201 -29.74 -2.46 -2.81
N GLY A 202 -28.72 -1.89 -2.16
CA GLY A 202 -27.35 -2.40 -2.18
C GLY A 202 -27.22 -3.83 -1.67
N ARG A 203 -27.99 -4.18 -0.64
CA ARG A 203 -28.07 -5.54 -0.07
C ARG A 203 -28.69 -6.52 -1.06
N ARG A 204 -29.70 -6.11 -1.82
CA ARG A 204 -30.32 -6.97 -2.85
C ARG A 204 -29.40 -7.19 -4.05
N ASP A 205 -28.54 -6.22 -4.36
CA ASP A 205 -27.64 -6.30 -5.52
C ASP A 205 -26.25 -5.68 -5.25
N PRO A 206 -25.40 -6.34 -4.44
CA PRO A 206 -24.08 -5.84 -4.10
C PRO A 206 -23.15 -5.79 -5.32
N TYR A 207 -23.37 -6.66 -6.32
CA TYR A 207 -22.67 -6.58 -7.60
C TYR A 207 -22.88 -5.20 -8.23
N GLU A 208 -24.13 -4.81 -8.43
CA GLU A 208 -24.46 -3.52 -9.06
C GLU A 208 -24.02 -2.34 -8.19
N ALA A 209 -24.14 -2.44 -6.87
CA ALA A 209 -23.65 -1.44 -5.92
C ALA A 209 -22.17 -1.10 -6.17
N ILE A 210 -21.33 -2.12 -6.37
CA ILE A 210 -19.90 -1.95 -6.63
C ILE A 210 -19.66 -1.50 -8.08
N MET A 211 -20.38 -2.06 -9.07
CA MET A 211 -20.24 -1.65 -10.47
C MET A 211 -20.48 -0.15 -10.66
N ARG A 212 -21.53 0.39 -10.02
CA ARG A 212 -21.93 1.79 -10.13
C ARG A 212 -20.88 2.77 -9.61
N LEU A 213 -20.06 2.39 -8.64
CA LEU A 213 -18.96 3.22 -8.14
C LEU A 213 -17.90 3.54 -9.21
N PHE A 214 -17.78 2.70 -10.24
CA PHE A 214 -16.82 2.88 -11.33
C PHE A 214 -17.36 3.71 -12.50
N VAL A 215 -18.62 4.18 -12.44
CA VAL A 215 -19.17 5.07 -13.46
C VAL A 215 -18.42 6.40 -13.43
N ARG A 216 -17.85 6.79 -14.58
CA ARG A 216 -17.11 8.05 -14.72
C ARG A 216 -18.05 9.24 -14.63
N GLN A 217 -17.73 10.17 -13.75
CA GLN A 217 -18.56 11.34 -13.47
C GLN A 217 -17.70 12.61 -13.37
N PRO A 218 -18.30 13.81 -13.51
CA PRO A 218 -17.59 15.06 -13.25
C PRO A 218 -17.18 15.15 -11.76
N PRO A 219 -16.20 16.02 -11.41
CA PRO A 219 -15.65 16.09 -10.05
C PRO A 219 -16.69 16.25 -8.92
N HIS A 220 -17.80 16.97 -9.19
CA HIS A 220 -18.86 17.21 -8.22
C HIS A 220 -19.83 16.03 -8.01
N LYS A 221 -19.81 15.01 -8.88
CA LYS A 221 -20.69 13.83 -8.79
C LYS A 221 -19.95 12.52 -8.50
N ARG A 222 -18.64 12.44 -8.80
CA ARG A 222 -17.84 11.22 -8.62
C ARG A 222 -17.56 10.86 -7.16
N SER A 223 -17.14 9.62 -6.93
CA SER A 223 -16.73 9.09 -5.63
C SER A 223 -15.44 9.79 -5.19
N LEU A 224 -15.39 10.21 -3.93
CA LEU A 224 -14.22 10.85 -3.33
C LEU A 224 -13.75 10.00 -2.15
N VAL A 225 -12.73 9.17 -2.39
CA VAL A 225 -12.26 8.16 -1.43
C VAL A 225 -10.73 8.10 -1.38
N HIS A 226 -10.17 7.53 -0.32
CA HIS A 226 -8.72 7.34 -0.17
C HIS A 226 -8.21 6.14 -0.98
N CYS A 227 -6.89 6.05 -1.12
CA CYS A 227 -6.24 5.05 -1.99
C CYS A 227 -6.53 3.59 -1.60
N ASP A 228 -6.70 3.31 -0.32
CA ASP A 228 -7.04 2.00 0.24
C ASP A 228 -8.48 1.57 -0.08
N TYR A 229 -9.42 2.52 -0.12
CA TYR A 229 -10.81 2.25 -0.55
C TYR A 229 -10.84 1.85 -2.02
N LEU A 230 -10.16 2.63 -2.88
CA LEU A 230 -10.14 2.35 -4.30
C LEU A 230 -9.49 1.00 -4.61
N VAL A 231 -8.33 0.70 -4.01
CA VAL A 231 -7.65 -0.58 -4.32
C VAL A 231 -8.48 -1.78 -3.83
N SER A 232 -9.21 -1.64 -2.71
CA SER A 232 -10.14 -2.67 -2.25
C SER A 232 -11.30 -2.89 -3.24
N LEU A 233 -11.88 -1.80 -3.75
CA LEU A 233 -12.91 -1.86 -4.79
C LEU A 233 -12.39 -2.50 -6.09
N VAL A 234 -11.14 -2.23 -6.44
CA VAL A 234 -10.45 -2.86 -7.58
C VAL A 234 -10.32 -4.38 -7.37
N HIS A 235 -9.98 -4.84 -6.16
CA HIS A 235 -9.98 -6.27 -5.83
C HIS A 235 -11.39 -6.88 -5.90
N PHE A 236 -12.41 -6.22 -5.35
CA PHE A 236 -13.80 -6.66 -5.50
C PHE A 236 -14.19 -6.81 -6.97
N ARG A 237 -13.84 -5.85 -7.84
CA ARG A 237 -14.10 -5.93 -9.27
C ARG A 237 -13.40 -7.10 -9.95
N ALA A 238 -12.16 -7.42 -9.53
CA ALA A 238 -11.45 -8.60 -10.02
C ALA A 238 -12.16 -9.90 -9.58
N PHE A 239 -12.61 -9.97 -8.33
CA PHE A 239 -13.38 -11.10 -7.80
C PHE A 239 -14.74 -11.28 -8.50
N MET A 240 -15.46 -10.19 -8.74
CA MET A 240 -16.72 -10.18 -9.48
C MET A 240 -16.57 -10.68 -10.92
N ALA A 241 -15.43 -10.41 -11.56
CA ALA A 241 -15.21 -10.77 -12.96
C ALA A 241 -15.09 -12.29 -13.18
N THR A 242 -14.66 -13.04 -12.17
CA THR A 242 -14.54 -14.51 -12.27
C THR A 242 -15.81 -15.25 -11.87
N LEU A 243 -16.65 -14.63 -11.02
CA LEU A 243 -17.91 -15.24 -10.56
C LEU A 243 -19.12 -14.88 -11.43
N GLY A 244 -19.16 -13.65 -11.95
CA GLY A 244 -20.38 -13.08 -12.49
C GLY A 244 -21.39 -12.67 -11.40
N LYS A 245 -22.47 -12.00 -11.83
CA LYS A 245 -23.43 -11.36 -10.92
C LYS A 245 -24.15 -12.34 -9.98
N PRO A 246 -24.76 -13.45 -10.44
CA PRO A 246 -25.51 -14.33 -9.55
C PRO A 246 -24.64 -14.93 -8.44
N ALA A 247 -23.52 -15.55 -8.82
CA ALA A 247 -22.62 -16.20 -7.86
C ALA A 247 -21.97 -15.20 -6.89
N PHE A 248 -21.62 -13.99 -7.36
CA PHE A 248 -21.12 -12.94 -6.47
C PHE A 248 -22.17 -12.53 -5.43
N ASN A 249 -23.41 -12.22 -5.86
CA ASN A 249 -24.46 -11.82 -4.93
C ASN A 249 -24.79 -12.93 -3.92
N SER A 250 -24.88 -14.19 -4.36
CA SER A 250 -25.08 -15.33 -3.46
C SER A 250 -23.94 -15.47 -2.43
N ARG A 251 -22.68 -15.27 -2.84
CA ARG A 251 -21.53 -15.36 -1.94
C ARG A 251 -21.50 -14.21 -0.92
N ILE A 252 -21.91 -13.01 -1.32
CA ILE A 252 -22.05 -11.87 -0.41
C ILE A 252 -23.21 -12.08 0.57
N ALA A 253 -24.33 -12.67 0.13
CA ALA A 253 -25.44 -13.05 1.00
C ALA A 253 -25.01 -14.07 2.07
N ALA A 254 -24.30 -15.13 1.67
CA ALA A 254 -23.77 -16.11 2.60
C ALA A 254 -22.73 -15.53 3.57
N TYR A 255 -21.92 -14.57 3.12
CA TYR A 255 -20.94 -13.87 3.96
C TYR A 255 -21.59 -12.93 4.99
N GLY A 256 -22.72 -12.33 4.63
CA GLY A 256 -23.46 -11.33 5.41
C GLY A 256 -23.28 -9.92 4.85
N HIS A 257 -24.36 -9.32 4.36
CA HIS A 257 -24.32 -8.02 3.67
C HIS A 257 -23.78 -6.87 4.55
N ASP A 258 -24.05 -6.90 5.85
CA ASP A 258 -23.60 -5.86 6.80
C ASP A 258 -22.07 -5.81 6.96
N ARG A 259 -21.37 -6.87 6.52
CA ARG A 259 -19.91 -6.93 6.50
C ARG A 259 -19.32 -6.25 5.27
N ILE A 260 -20.13 -5.95 4.24
CA ILE A 260 -19.69 -5.23 3.04
C ILE A 260 -19.87 -3.74 3.29
N ARG A 261 -18.78 -3.10 3.71
CA ARG A 261 -18.73 -1.69 4.06
C ARG A 261 -17.53 -1.04 3.40
N LEU A 262 -17.71 0.09 2.72
CA LEU A 262 -16.58 0.87 2.22
C LEU A 262 -15.97 1.63 3.39
N ARG A 263 -14.92 1.05 3.98
CA ARG A 263 -14.14 1.62 5.08
C ARG A 263 -12.65 1.52 4.76
N ALA A 264 -11.85 2.26 5.53
CA ALA A 264 -10.40 2.13 5.45
C ALA A 264 -10.02 0.67 5.73
N LEU A 265 -9.14 0.10 4.92
CA LEU A 265 -8.69 -1.32 4.99
C LEU A 265 -9.72 -2.42 4.62
N LEU A 266 -10.65 -2.15 3.69
CA LEU A 266 -11.64 -3.10 3.16
C LEU A 266 -11.08 -4.42 2.54
N PHE A 267 -9.77 -4.61 2.48
CA PHE A 267 -9.18 -5.90 2.05
C PHE A 267 -9.33 -7.00 3.11
N SER A 268 -9.62 -6.69 4.38
CA SER A 268 -9.76 -7.70 5.44
C SER A 268 -10.87 -8.72 5.17
N GLU A 269 -11.92 -8.27 4.48
CA GLU A 269 -13.06 -9.08 4.06
C GLU A 269 -12.72 -9.97 2.85
N LEU A 270 -11.76 -9.55 2.04
CA LEU A 270 -11.34 -10.26 0.82
C LEU A 270 -10.26 -11.30 1.09
N GLU A 271 -9.50 -11.15 2.17
CA GLU A 271 -8.48 -12.10 2.65
C GLU A 271 -9.13 -13.39 3.18
N PRO A 272 -8.37 -14.49 3.30
CA PRO A 272 -8.79 -15.62 4.12
C PRO A 272 -8.98 -15.13 5.56
N GLY A 273 -10.18 -15.34 6.10
CA GLY A 273 -10.49 -15.04 7.49
C GLY A 273 -10.05 -16.18 8.42
N SER A 274 -10.40 -16.07 9.70
CA SER A 274 -10.21 -17.16 10.66
C SER A 274 -11.36 -18.16 10.58
N LEU A 275 -11.23 -19.34 11.22
CA LEU A 275 -12.35 -20.29 11.35
C LEU A 275 -13.60 -19.63 11.99
N ALA A 276 -13.40 -18.76 12.97
CA ALA A 276 -14.48 -18.04 13.64
C ALA A 276 -15.09 -16.90 12.80
N ARG A 277 -14.33 -16.38 11.82
CA ARG A 277 -14.77 -15.28 10.94
C ARG A 277 -14.17 -15.53 9.55
N PRO A 278 -14.75 -16.45 8.75
CA PRO A 278 -14.25 -16.70 7.41
C PRO A 278 -14.34 -15.40 6.61
N GLY A 279 -13.36 -15.21 5.74
CA GLY A 279 -13.29 -14.13 4.77
C GLY A 279 -13.74 -14.63 3.40
N LEU A 280 -13.82 -13.76 2.40
CA LEU A 280 -14.20 -14.15 1.05
C LEU A 280 -13.11 -14.97 0.34
N GLY A 281 -11.86 -14.91 0.82
CA GLY A 281 -10.76 -15.75 0.32
C GLY A 281 -10.36 -15.46 -1.14
N SER A 282 -10.58 -14.23 -1.61
CA SER A 282 -10.31 -13.82 -3.00
C SER A 282 -8.92 -13.24 -3.22
N ILE A 283 -8.20 -12.94 -2.13
CA ILE A 283 -6.82 -12.46 -2.12
C ILE A 283 -6.01 -13.17 -1.04
N ARG A 284 -4.69 -13.23 -1.22
CA ARG A 284 -3.73 -13.65 -0.18
C ARG A 284 -2.61 -12.64 -0.03
N GLN A 285 -2.00 -12.61 1.14
CA GLN A 285 -0.76 -11.90 1.38
C GLN A 285 0.43 -12.82 1.12
N VAL A 286 1.45 -12.31 0.44
CA VAL A 286 2.74 -13.01 0.26
C VAL A 286 3.88 -12.02 0.46
N ILE A 287 5.08 -12.52 0.80
CA ILE A 287 6.31 -11.73 0.83
C ILE A 287 7.14 -12.15 -0.39
N PRO A 288 7.23 -11.33 -1.45
CA PRO A 288 8.10 -11.63 -2.58
C PRO A 288 9.57 -11.64 -2.12
N ALA A 289 10.40 -12.51 -2.71
CA ALA A 289 11.83 -12.53 -2.38
C ALA A 289 12.53 -11.23 -2.82
N SER A 290 12.09 -10.62 -3.91
CA SER A 290 12.63 -9.36 -4.44
C SER A 290 11.58 -8.59 -5.24
N PRO A 291 11.85 -7.32 -5.64
CA PRO A 291 11.00 -6.60 -6.59
C PRO A 291 10.82 -7.34 -7.93
N ALA A 292 11.79 -8.15 -8.36
CA ALA A 292 11.70 -8.93 -9.59
C ALA A 292 10.64 -10.05 -9.52
N ASP A 293 10.22 -10.43 -8.32
CA ASP A 293 9.22 -11.48 -8.08
C ASP A 293 7.79 -10.93 -7.95
N LEU A 294 7.63 -9.62 -8.18
CA LEU A 294 6.32 -9.00 -8.34
C LEU A 294 5.71 -9.38 -9.68
N VAL A 295 4.42 -9.71 -9.65
CA VAL A 295 3.65 -10.03 -10.85
C VAL A 295 2.65 -8.91 -11.12
N VAL A 296 2.46 -8.55 -12.39
CA VAL A 296 1.40 -7.62 -12.82
C VAL A 296 0.05 -8.05 -12.21
N GLY A 297 -0.63 -7.08 -11.58
CA GLY A 297 -1.82 -7.30 -10.75
C GLY A 297 -1.53 -7.38 -9.24
N ASP A 298 -0.28 -7.45 -8.80
CA ASP A 298 0.05 -7.38 -7.37
C ASP A 298 -0.29 -5.99 -6.80
N HIS A 299 -1.02 -5.96 -5.68
CA HIS A 299 -1.20 -4.76 -4.87
C HIS A 299 -0.05 -4.63 -3.88
N VAL A 300 0.70 -3.54 -4.04
CA VAL A 300 1.92 -3.24 -3.30
C VAL A 300 1.75 -1.99 -2.44
N TYR A 301 2.65 -1.88 -1.46
CA TYR A 301 2.80 -0.72 -0.58
C TYR A 301 4.13 -0.05 -0.84
N PHE A 302 4.10 1.26 -1.09
CA PHE A 302 5.30 2.09 -1.09
C PHE A 302 5.38 2.86 0.21
N TRP A 303 6.21 2.39 1.15
CA TRP A 303 6.41 2.98 2.46
C TRP A 303 7.33 4.19 2.42
N ASN A 304 6.94 5.25 3.12
CA ASN A 304 7.80 6.38 3.43
C ASN A 304 8.78 6.02 4.56
N HIS A 305 9.74 6.90 4.84
CA HIS A 305 10.71 6.73 5.90
C HIS A 305 10.03 6.60 7.28
N ALA A 306 10.57 5.78 8.19
CA ALA A 306 9.98 5.52 9.51
C ALA A 306 9.79 6.78 10.36
N ALA A 307 10.64 7.80 10.16
CA ALA A 307 10.50 9.11 10.79
C ALA A 307 9.29 9.93 10.30
N TYR A 308 8.71 9.62 9.14
CA TYR A 308 7.63 10.40 8.53
C TYR A 308 6.44 10.53 9.47
N ASP A 309 5.93 9.42 10.01
CA ASP A 309 4.72 9.46 10.84
C ASP A 309 4.87 10.26 12.12
N ILE A 310 6.05 10.20 12.73
CA ILE A 310 6.28 10.86 14.01
C ILE A 310 6.45 12.38 13.83
N ILE A 311 7.21 12.82 12.82
CA ILE A 311 7.39 14.25 12.55
C ILE A 311 6.12 14.87 11.94
N ASN A 312 5.32 14.06 11.23
CA ASN A 312 4.09 14.49 10.59
C ASN A 312 2.85 14.42 11.51
N ARG A 313 2.99 14.01 12.78
CA ARG A 313 1.84 13.77 13.68
C ARG A 313 0.89 14.97 13.77
N THR A 314 1.43 16.18 13.94
CA THR A 314 0.64 17.41 14.03
C THR A 314 0.41 18.06 12.67
N VAL A 315 1.26 17.80 11.66
CA VAL A 315 1.11 18.36 10.30
C VAL A 315 0.01 17.64 9.51
N GLY A 316 -0.11 16.31 9.69
CA GLY A 316 -1.14 15.46 9.11
C GLY A 316 -1.15 15.39 7.58
N ASN A 317 0.00 15.37 6.92
CA ASN A 317 0.11 15.03 5.50
C ASN A 317 -0.13 13.54 5.26
N ALA A 318 -0.79 13.16 4.17
CA ALA A 318 -1.25 11.78 3.93
C ALA A 318 -0.32 10.97 3.00
N TRP A 319 0.96 10.84 3.38
CA TRP A 319 1.99 10.13 2.59
C TRP A 319 2.86 9.21 3.42
N ARG A 320 2.30 8.61 4.48
CA ARG A 320 2.94 7.50 5.21
C ARG A 320 3.33 6.37 4.26
N LEU A 321 2.41 6.06 3.34
CA LEU A 321 2.60 5.08 2.30
C LEU A 321 1.72 5.45 1.10
N GLU A 322 1.97 4.80 -0.03
CA GLU A 322 1.05 4.78 -1.18
C GLU A 322 0.62 3.34 -1.47
N ASN A 323 -0.70 3.12 -1.58
CA ASN A 323 -1.27 1.89 -2.14
C ASN A 323 -1.22 1.97 -3.66
N ALA A 324 -0.62 0.97 -4.32
CA ALA A 324 -0.55 0.92 -5.78
C ALA A 324 -0.71 -0.51 -6.31
N VAL A 325 -1.09 -0.62 -7.58
CA VAL A 325 -1.12 -1.89 -8.32
C VAL A 325 0.01 -1.89 -9.32
N LEU A 326 0.79 -2.98 -9.43
CA LEU A 326 1.69 -3.18 -10.55
C LEU A 326 0.86 -3.39 -11.82
N VAL A 327 0.78 -2.37 -12.68
CA VAL A 327 -0.11 -2.40 -13.85
C VAL A 327 0.60 -2.77 -15.13
N GLU A 328 1.92 -2.65 -15.20
CA GLU A 328 2.68 -2.88 -16.43
C GLU A 328 4.16 -3.07 -16.13
N ARG A 329 4.82 -3.92 -16.91
CA ARG A 329 6.28 -3.98 -17.03
C ARG A 329 6.68 -3.64 -18.46
N ARG A 330 7.57 -2.67 -18.64
CA ARG A 330 8.01 -2.20 -19.96
C ARG A 330 9.50 -1.89 -19.96
N GLY A 331 10.25 -2.54 -20.85
CA GLY A 331 11.70 -2.36 -20.97
C GLY A 331 12.45 -2.68 -19.66
N GLY A 332 12.07 -3.78 -18.99
CA GLY A 332 12.64 -4.20 -17.70
C GLY A 332 12.28 -3.31 -16.51
N ARG A 333 11.38 -2.34 -16.67
CA ARG A 333 10.93 -1.44 -15.59
C ARG A 333 9.48 -1.69 -15.21
N ASP A 334 9.24 -1.68 -13.90
CA ASP A 334 7.91 -1.80 -13.31
C ASP A 334 7.20 -0.44 -13.24
N TYR A 335 5.92 -0.45 -13.59
CA TYR A 335 5.05 0.71 -13.49
C TYR A 335 3.84 0.40 -12.62
N PHE A 336 3.74 1.18 -11.55
CA PHE A 336 2.71 1.08 -10.53
C PHE A 336 1.72 2.21 -10.73
N LEU A 337 0.44 1.92 -10.51
CA LEU A 337 -0.62 2.92 -10.55
C LEU A 337 -1.25 3.01 -9.15
N GLY A 338 -1.04 4.16 -8.50
CA GLY A 338 -1.68 4.49 -7.22
C GLY A 338 -2.71 5.61 -7.38
N HIS A 339 -3.69 5.67 -6.46
CA HIS A 339 -4.76 6.65 -6.55
C HIS A 339 -4.27 8.10 -6.40
N GLY A 340 -3.35 8.33 -5.45
CA GLY A 340 -2.81 9.65 -5.15
C GLY A 340 -1.57 9.99 -5.98
N SER A 341 -0.82 8.97 -6.39
CA SER A 341 0.46 9.12 -7.07
C SER A 341 0.38 9.10 -8.60
N GLY A 342 -0.68 8.49 -9.17
CA GLY A 342 -0.77 8.21 -10.61
C GLY A 342 0.15 7.06 -11.05
N LYS A 343 0.43 6.97 -12.35
CA LYS A 343 1.33 5.94 -12.89
C LYS A 343 2.78 6.34 -12.69
N ARG A 344 3.57 5.53 -11.98
CA ARG A 344 4.98 5.80 -11.64
C ARG A 344 5.80 4.52 -11.65
N SER A 345 7.08 4.62 -11.99
CA SER A 345 8.07 3.60 -11.65
C SER A 345 8.42 3.61 -10.16
N GLU A 346 9.09 2.57 -9.66
CA GLU A 346 9.59 2.53 -8.28
C GLU A 346 10.43 3.78 -7.93
N ALA A 347 11.41 4.12 -8.77
CA ALA A 347 12.27 5.29 -8.56
C ALA A 347 11.45 6.60 -8.47
N GLN A 348 10.45 6.76 -9.34
CA GLN A 348 9.54 7.91 -9.31
C GLN A 348 8.63 7.92 -8.08
N MET A 349 8.27 6.75 -7.56
CA MET A 349 7.48 6.61 -6.33
C MET A 349 8.31 6.97 -5.10
N LYS A 350 9.54 6.43 -4.98
CA LYS A 350 10.51 6.81 -3.94
C LYS A 350 10.79 8.31 -3.98
N ALA A 351 10.96 8.90 -5.17
CA ALA A 351 11.12 10.34 -5.30
C ALA A 351 9.89 11.14 -4.82
N LYS A 352 8.66 10.62 -5.03
CA LYS A 352 7.44 11.25 -4.51
C LYS A 352 7.41 11.18 -2.98
N LEU A 353 7.67 10.02 -2.39
CA LEU A 353 7.71 9.85 -0.94
C LEU A 353 8.74 10.76 -0.26
N ALA A 354 9.95 10.84 -0.83
CA ALA A 354 11.00 11.72 -0.34
C ALA A 354 10.60 13.20 -0.40
N ARG A 355 9.91 13.64 -1.47
CA ARG A 355 9.39 15.02 -1.54
C ARG A 355 8.40 15.32 -0.43
N GLU A 356 7.46 14.42 -0.18
CA GLU A 356 6.42 14.60 0.84
C GLU A 356 7.01 14.58 2.26
N TYR A 357 8.00 13.73 2.52
CA TYR A 357 8.77 13.75 3.75
C TYR A 357 9.52 15.08 3.92
N ASN A 358 10.25 15.48 2.87
CA ASN A 358 11.05 16.69 2.89
C ASN A 358 10.20 17.95 3.07
N GLU A 359 8.95 17.97 2.58
CA GLU A 359 8.05 19.10 2.83
C GLU A 359 7.78 19.30 4.33
N VAL A 360 7.57 18.22 5.08
CA VAL A 360 7.35 18.29 6.54
C VAL A 360 8.64 18.70 7.25
N VAL A 361 9.77 18.10 6.90
CA VAL A 361 11.08 18.45 7.48
C VAL A 361 11.45 19.91 7.22
N MET A 362 11.19 20.43 6.03
CA MET A 362 11.53 21.81 5.70
C MET A 362 10.76 22.83 6.55
N ARG A 363 9.53 22.50 6.98
CA ARG A 363 8.77 23.33 7.92
C ARG A 363 9.45 23.34 9.30
N ALA A 364 9.87 22.19 9.81
CA ALA A 364 10.61 22.09 11.08
C ALA A 364 11.96 22.81 11.00
N LEU A 365 12.72 22.63 9.92
CA LEU A 365 14.01 23.31 9.69
C LEU A 365 13.87 24.84 9.62
N ALA A 366 12.77 25.35 9.06
CA ALA A 366 12.51 26.79 9.05
C ALA A 366 12.28 27.35 10.46
N LEU A 367 11.53 26.63 11.30
CA LEU A 367 11.31 27.00 12.70
C LEU A 367 12.61 26.91 13.51
N ARG A 368 13.38 25.83 13.34
CA ARG A 368 14.72 25.67 13.91
C ARG A 368 15.59 26.89 13.62
N ARG A 369 15.76 27.27 12.35
CA ARG A 369 16.60 28.43 11.97
C ARG A 369 16.15 29.73 12.63
N ARG A 370 14.84 29.92 12.84
CA ARG A 370 14.30 31.11 13.54
C ARG A 370 14.57 31.03 15.05
N ALA A 371 14.43 29.85 15.65
CA ALA A 371 14.71 29.60 17.06
C ALA A 371 16.20 29.79 17.42
N GLU A 372 17.11 29.37 16.53
CA GLU A 372 18.56 29.58 16.64
C GLU A 372 18.92 31.08 16.58
N ARG A 373 18.15 31.89 15.85
CA ARG A 373 18.26 33.37 15.85
C ARG A 373 17.53 34.06 17.02
N GLY A 374 17.15 33.32 18.06
CA GLY A 374 16.54 33.89 19.27
C GLY A 374 15.01 34.04 19.24
N SER A 375 14.30 33.56 18.22
CA SER A 375 12.84 33.68 18.17
C SER A 375 12.14 32.74 19.17
N ALA A 376 11.63 33.30 20.27
CA ALA A 376 10.88 32.55 21.29
C ALA A 376 9.61 31.88 20.73
N SER A 377 8.86 32.57 19.86
CA SER A 377 7.66 32.02 19.22
C SER A 377 7.98 30.83 18.32
N ALA A 378 9.11 30.85 17.61
CA ALA A 378 9.54 29.71 16.81
C ALA A 378 9.92 28.48 17.68
N ARG A 379 10.53 28.70 18.86
CA ARG A 379 10.82 27.61 19.83
C ARG A 379 9.53 26.97 20.34
N VAL A 380 8.55 27.80 20.72
CA VAL A 380 7.22 27.34 21.15
C VAL A 380 6.54 26.55 20.02
N GLU A 381 6.49 27.11 18.82
CA GLU A 381 5.87 26.43 17.67
C GLU A 381 6.57 25.11 17.33
N LEU A 382 7.90 25.06 17.38
CA LEU A 382 8.67 23.84 17.13
C LEU A 382 8.34 22.76 18.16
N ARG A 383 8.33 23.11 19.46
CA ARG A 383 7.94 22.20 20.54
C ARG A 383 6.50 21.71 20.36
N ASP A 384 5.58 22.57 20.00
CA ASP A 384 4.16 22.22 19.96
C ASP A 384 3.80 21.39 18.72
N ARG A 385 4.35 21.75 17.55
CA ARG A 385 4.06 21.10 16.26
C ARG A 385 4.97 19.92 15.95
N PHE A 386 6.21 19.95 16.43
CA PHE A 386 7.24 18.97 16.13
C PHE A 386 7.89 18.45 17.43
N LYS A 387 7.06 17.96 18.37
CA LYS A 387 7.47 17.43 19.69
C LYS A 387 8.62 16.42 19.68
N VAL A 388 8.82 15.75 18.55
CA VAL A 388 9.85 14.72 18.34
C VAL A 388 11.18 15.31 17.85
N VAL A 389 11.25 16.63 17.67
CA VAL A 389 12.45 17.33 17.22
C VAL A 389 13.21 17.85 18.44
N GLU A 390 14.42 17.32 18.66
CA GLU A 390 15.26 17.60 19.81
C GLU A 390 16.58 18.24 19.39
N ASP A 391 17.09 19.17 20.20
CA ASP A 391 18.44 19.74 20.08
C ASP A 391 19.39 19.04 21.05
N ALA A 392 20.40 18.37 20.49
CA ALA A 392 21.49 17.74 21.24
C ALA A 392 22.83 18.05 20.55
N GLY A 393 23.05 19.33 20.23
CA GLY A 393 24.21 19.82 19.45
C GLY A 393 24.03 19.63 17.93
N THR A 394 23.27 18.62 17.53
CA THR A 394 22.64 18.50 16.22
C THR A 394 21.14 18.29 16.44
N TRP A 395 20.31 18.70 15.49
CA TRP A 395 18.86 18.51 15.59
C TRP A 395 18.45 17.14 15.08
N TRP A 396 17.72 16.40 15.91
CA TRP A 396 17.29 15.03 15.63
C TRP A 396 15.77 14.91 15.60
N ILE A 397 15.26 13.91 14.89
CA ILE A 397 13.91 13.40 15.02
C ILE A 397 14.01 12.12 15.86
N ARG A 398 13.48 12.17 17.09
CA ARG A 398 13.55 11.09 18.08
C ARG A 398 12.18 10.66 18.59
N GLY A 399 12.02 9.35 18.75
CA GLY A 399 10.84 8.75 19.37
C GLY A 399 10.42 7.46 18.69
N ARG A 400 9.41 6.81 19.26
CA ARG A 400 8.90 5.54 18.73
C ARG A 400 7.83 5.77 17.67
N ASN A 401 8.01 5.16 16.49
CA ASN A 401 6.94 5.13 15.49
C ASN A 401 5.82 4.19 16.00
N PRO A 402 4.59 4.67 16.26
CA PRO A 402 3.56 3.86 16.89
C PRO A 402 3.00 2.77 15.97
N LEU A 403 3.06 2.95 14.65
CA LEU A 403 2.58 1.94 13.70
C LEU A 403 3.65 0.88 13.44
N LEU A 404 4.88 1.35 13.22
CA LEU A 404 6.00 0.48 12.90
C LEU A 404 6.66 -0.10 14.14
N GLN A 405 6.35 0.38 15.35
CA GLN A 405 6.94 -0.10 16.59
C GLN A 405 8.47 -0.14 16.54
N VAL A 406 9.08 0.81 15.83
CA VAL A 406 10.53 1.00 15.72
C VAL A 406 10.92 2.32 16.36
N ASP A 407 12.05 2.33 17.04
CA ASP A 407 12.65 3.55 17.55
C ASP A 407 13.28 4.31 16.39
N VAL A 408 12.97 5.59 16.32
CA VAL A 408 13.52 6.52 15.33
C VAL A 408 14.51 7.41 16.06
N ASN A 409 15.72 7.48 15.53
CA ASN A 409 16.75 8.43 15.92
C ASN A 409 17.53 8.82 14.66
N VAL A 410 17.01 9.82 13.95
CA VAL A 410 17.62 10.28 12.68
C VAL A 410 17.79 11.78 12.68
N GLU A 411 18.83 12.27 12.03
CA GLU A 411 19.06 13.71 11.89
C GLU A 411 17.85 14.40 11.22
N LEU A 412 17.49 15.58 11.71
CA LEU A 412 16.52 16.44 11.04
C LEU A 412 17.13 17.01 9.76
N ARG A 413 17.02 16.26 8.66
CA ARG A 413 17.54 16.64 7.35
C ARG A 413 16.65 16.17 6.21
N ARG A 414 16.95 16.68 5.02
CA ARG A 414 16.33 16.17 3.79
C ARG A 414 16.83 14.75 3.51
N LEU A 415 15.92 13.90 3.06
CA LEU A 415 16.23 12.55 2.58
C LEU A 415 16.20 12.52 1.05
N ARG A 416 17.10 11.72 0.48
CA ARG A 416 17.15 11.41 -0.96
C ARG A 416 16.16 10.27 -1.28
N PRO A 417 15.75 10.12 -2.55
CA PRO A 417 14.89 9.01 -2.96
C PRO A 417 15.45 7.62 -2.61
N ALA A 418 16.77 7.43 -2.67
CA ALA A 418 17.42 6.16 -2.34
C ALA A 418 17.32 5.77 -0.85
N GLU A 419 17.03 6.74 0.03
CA GLU A 419 16.85 6.52 1.47
C GLU A 419 15.39 6.17 1.82
N MET A 420 14.49 6.13 0.84
CA MET A 420 13.11 5.72 1.04
C MET A 420 13.00 4.18 0.98
N PRO A 421 12.34 3.52 1.95
CA PRO A 421 12.09 2.08 1.88
C PRO A 421 11.35 1.68 0.60
N GLY A 422 10.29 2.42 0.22
CA GLY A 422 9.51 2.09 -0.97
C GLY A 422 8.82 0.72 -0.81
N LEU A 423 9.13 -0.24 -1.68
CA LEU A 423 8.54 -1.59 -1.63
C LEU A 423 9.02 -2.43 -0.43
N PHE A 424 10.12 -2.03 0.20
CA PHE A 424 10.73 -2.78 1.29
C PHE A 424 10.04 -2.50 2.63
N ASN A 425 10.15 -3.47 3.55
CA ASN A 425 9.59 -3.36 4.88
C ASN A 425 10.32 -2.24 5.66
N PRO A 426 9.62 -1.20 6.14
CA PRO A 426 10.27 -0.09 6.83
C PRO A 426 10.82 -0.47 8.22
N ARG A 427 10.56 -1.68 8.73
CA ARG A 427 11.18 -2.23 9.95
C ARG A 427 12.46 -3.01 9.66
N ASP A 428 12.57 -3.56 8.46
CA ASP A 428 13.71 -4.37 8.00
C ASP A 428 13.80 -4.23 6.48
N THR A 429 14.64 -3.31 6.01
CA THR A 429 14.76 -3.01 4.59
C THR A 429 15.48 -4.09 3.78
N SER A 430 15.97 -5.15 4.44
CA SER A 430 16.49 -6.33 3.74
C SER A 430 15.37 -7.20 3.15
N GLN A 431 14.12 -7.00 3.60
CA GLN A 431 12.96 -7.77 3.17
C GLN A 431 11.96 -6.90 2.42
N MET A 432 11.33 -7.47 1.39
CA MET A 432 10.14 -6.87 0.78
C MET A 432 9.00 -6.76 1.79
N TYR A 433 8.15 -5.74 1.65
CA TYR A 433 6.90 -5.72 2.38
C TYR A 433 5.90 -6.72 1.79
N ARG A 434 4.93 -7.17 2.59
CA ARG A 434 3.86 -8.05 2.13
C ARG A 434 3.06 -7.39 1.00
N VAL A 435 2.79 -8.15 -0.05
CA VAL A 435 1.93 -7.75 -1.17
C VAL A 435 0.65 -8.56 -1.15
N ARG A 436 -0.43 -7.98 -1.68
CA ARG A 436 -1.70 -8.68 -1.87
C ARG A 436 -1.81 -9.19 -3.29
N ARG A 437 -2.00 -10.50 -3.43
CA ARG A 437 -2.19 -11.19 -4.71
C ARG A 437 -3.62 -11.68 -4.82
N PRO A 438 -4.31 -11.50 -5.97
CA PRO A 438 -5.53 -12.26 -6.26
C PRO A 438 -5.28 -13.77 -6.13
N ILE A 439 -6.29 -14.52 -5.67
CA ILE A 439 -6.35 -15.99 -5.71
C ILE A 439 -7.79 -16.48 -5.89
N GLU A 440 -7.98 -17.63 -6.54
CA GLU A 440 -9.10 -18.56 -6.27
C GLU A 440 -8.61 -19.91 -5.72
N SER A 441 -7.35 -20.25 -5.99
CA SER A 441 -6.54 -21.35 -5.45
C SER A 441 -6.18 -21.26 -3.96
N SER A 442 -6.76 -22.06 -3.06
CA SER A 442 -6.16 -22.37 -1.75
C SER A 442 -5.45 -23.70 -1.79
#